data_AF-A0A370XEY8-F1
#
_entry.id   AF-A0A370XEY8-F1
#
_cell.length_a   1.000
_cell.length_b   1.000
_cell.length_c   1.000
_cell.angle_alpha   90.00
_cell.angle_beta   90.00
_cell.angle_gamma   90.00
#
_symmetry.space_group_name_H-M   'P 1'
#
loop_
_entity.id
_entity.type
_entity.pdbx_description
1 polymer ?
#
loop_
_entity_poly.entity_id
_entity_poly.type
_entity_poly.pdbx_seq_one_letter_code
_entity_poly.pdbx_strand_id
1 'polypeptide(L)'
;MSLPAASHVNCPAAHTDLPAFMPPEACDTLARILQGGPFPYSQDGVVFGNYEGRLPSQPRGYYHEYTVDTPGARNRATRRIITGGTPPQVFYYTGDHYQSFQPFQVNR
;
A
#
# COMPACT_ATOMS: atom_id res chain seq x y z
N MET A 1 -28.92 3.74 -16.18
CA MET A 1 -27.73 3.12 -16.79
C MET A 1 -26.70 2.93 -15.68
N SER A 2 -26.51 1.71 -15.19
CA SER A 2 -25.44 1.43 -14.21
C SER A 2 -24.09 1.46 -14.91
N LEU A 3 -23.16 2.26 -14.39
CA LEU A 3 -21.76 2.20 -14.76
C LEU A 3 -21.24 0.78 -14.44
N PRO A 4 -20.39 0.16 -15.28
CA PRO A 4 -19.71 -1.05 -14.88
C PRO A 4 -18.87 -0.72 -13.64
N ALA A 5 -19.05 -1.47 -12.56
CA ALA A 5 -18.17 -1.37 -11.40
C ALA A 5 -16.73 -1.57 -11.89
N ALA A 6 -15.83 -0.65 -11.56
CA ALA A 6 -14.41 -0.80 -11.86
C ALA A 6 -13.98 -2.19 -11.37
N SER A 7 -13.36 -2.98 -12.25
CA SER A 7 -12.97 -4.35 -11.97
C SER A 7 -11.97 -4.37 -10.82
N HIS A 8 -12.42 -4.71 -9.61
CA HIS A 8 -11.54 -4.84 -8.46
C HIS A 8 -10.63 -6.07 -8.61
N VAL A 9 -9.46 -6.02 -7.99
CA VAL A 9 -8.58 -7.18 -7.85
C VAL A 9 -8.99 -7.94 -6.59
N ASN A 10 -9.46 -9.17 -6.75
CA ASN A 10 -9.79 -10.02 -5.62
C ASN A 10 -8.50 -10.44 -4.89
N CYS A 11 -8.37 -10.07 -3.61
CA CYS A 11 -7.23 -10.40 -2.77
C CYS A 11 -7.63 -11.30 -1.60
N PRO A 12 -7.74 -12.62 -1.82
CA PRO A 12 -8.19 -13.54 -0.78
C PRO A 12 -7.25 -13.56 0.43
N ALA A 13 -5.93 -13.39 0.22
CA ALA A 13 -4.94 -13.35 1.30
C ALA A 13 -5.13 -12.17 2.28
N ALA A 14 -5.72 -11.07 1.80
CA ALA A 14 -6.02 -9.88 2.59
C ALA A 14 -7.50 -9.77 2.97
N HIS A 15 -8.33 -10.75 2.62
CA HIS A 15 -9.79 -10.76 2.83
C HIS A 15 -10.50 -9.49 2.35
N THR A 16 -10.01 -8.85 1.28
CA THR A 16 -10.59 -7.63 0.72
C THR A 16 -10.39 -7.59 -0.79
N ASP A 17 -11.19 -6.77 -1.47
CA ASP A 17 -10.96 -6.41 -2.86
C ASP A 17 -10.10 -5.15 -2.93
N LEU A 18 -9.10 -5.14 -3.83
CA LEU A 18 -8.28 -3.97 -4.11
C LEU A 18 -8.83 -3.18 -5.31
N PRO A 19 -8.64 -1.85 -5.33
CA PRO A 19 -8.95 -1.04 -6.50
C PRO A 19 -8.23 -1.51 -7.78
N ALA A 20 -8.89 -1.36 -8.93
CA ALA A 20 -8.39 -1.76 -10.24
C ALA A 20 -7.04 -1.15 -10.64
N PHE A 21 -6.67 0.00 -10.05
CA PHE A 21 -5.39 0.67 -10.33
C PHE A 21 -4.20 0.00 -9.63
N MET A 22 -4.46 -0.90 -8.68
CA MET A 22 -3.43 -1.62 -7.95
C MET A 22 -3.09 -2.94 -8.66
N PRO A 23 -1.81 -3.32 -8.68
CA PRO A 23 -1.40 -4.60 -9.25
C PRO A 23 -1.70 -5.76 -8.26
N PRO A 24 -1.85 -7.00 -8.75
CA PRO A 24 -2.17 -8.15 -7.90
C PRO A 24 -1.12 -8.44 -6.82
N GLU A 25 0.15 -8.08 -7.04
CA GLU A 25 1.22 -8.24 -6.03
C GLU A 25 0.97 -7.40 -4.76
N ALA A 26 0.11 -6.39 -4.84
CA ALA A 26 -0.29 -5.61 -3.68
C ALA A 26 -1.14 -6.43 -2.69
N CYS A 27 -1.80 -7.51 -3.13
CA CYS A 27 -2.55 -8.42 -2.26
C CYS A 27 -1.65 -9.02 -1.17
N ASP A 28 -0.49 -9.57 -1.57
CA ASP A 28 0.44 -10.23 -0.64
C ASP A 28 1.07 -9.23 0.33
N THR A 29 1.39 -8.04 -0.18
CA THR A 29 1.92 -6.94 0.64
C THR A 29 0.90 -6.53 1.69
N LEU A 30 -0.37 -6.33 1.30
CA LEU A 30 -1.44 -5.95 2.21
C LEU A 30 -1.71 -7.04 3.26
N ALA A 31 -1.74 -8.31 2.85
CA ALA A 31 -1.92 -9.42 3.78
C ALA A 31 -0.86 -9.42 4.90
N ARG A 32 0.42 -9.22 4.54
CA ARG A 32 1.53 -9.12 5.51
C ARG A 32 1.38 -7.91 6.42
N ILE A 33 0.99 -6.76 5.89
CA ILE A 33 0.73 -5.55 6.70
C ILE A 33 -0.34 -5.83 7.76
N LEU A 34 -1.45 -6.47 7.36
CA LEU A 34 -2.55 -6.79 8.27
C LEU A 34 -2.17 -7.83 9.33
N GLN A 35 -1.24 -8.73 9.02
CA GLN A 35 -0.72 -9.75 9.94
C GLN A 35 0.44 -9.25 10.83
N GLY A 36 1.00 -8.07 10.54
CA GLY A 36 2.18 -7.55 11.26
C GLY A 36 3.51 -8.17 10.81
N GLY A 37 3.59 -8.70 9.59
CA GLY A 37 4.77 -9.35 9.03
C GLY A 37 4.71 -10.88 9.08
N PRO A 38 5.82 -11.59 8.77
CA PRO A 38 7.15 -11.05 8.44
C PRO A 38 7.18 -10.36 7.07
N PHE A 39 8.07 -9.37 6.94
CA PHE A 39 8.24 -8.60 5.71
C PHE A 39 9.48 -9.06 4.91
N PRO A 40 9.39 -9.08 3.57
CA PRO A 40 10.47 -9.58 2.72
C PRO A 40 11.64 -8.60 2.59
N TYR A 41 11.40 -7.29 2.72
CA TYR A 41 12.46 -6.27 2.60
C TYR A 41 12.74 -5.61 3.96
N SER A 42 14.02 -5.30 4.22
CA SER A 42 14.43 -4.66 5.47
C SER A 42 13.89 -3.23 5.64
N GLN A 43 13.43 -2.61 4.56
CA GLN A 43 12.79 -1.29 4.57
C GLN A 43 11.28 -1.36 4.81
N ASP A 44 10.68 -2.54 4.77
CA ASP A 44 9.24 -2.65 4.99
C ASP A 44 8.91 -2.43 6.47
N GLY A 45 7.95 -1.55 6.73
CA GLY A 45 7.57 -1.12 8.08
C GLY A 45 8.42 0.01 8.64
N VAL A 46 9.41 0.54 7.91
CA VAL A 46 10.13 1.75 8.36
C VAL A 46 9.26 2.99 8.23
N VAL A 47 9.59 4.03 8.99
CA VAL A 47 8.86 5.31 8.97
C VAL A 47 9.01 5.98 7.60
N PHE A 48 7.87 6.31 6.99
CA PHE A 48 7.79 7.17 5.82
C PHE A 48 7.71 8.64 6.26
N GLY A 49 8.70 9.45 5.87
CA GLY A 49 8.85 10.82 6.39
C GLY A 49 7.84 11.84 5.85
N ASN A 50 7.21 11.59 4.70
CA ASN A 50 6.32 12.54 4.01
C ASN A 50 6.95 13.95 3.85
N TYR A 51 8.24 14.02 3.49
CA TYR A 51 9.01 15.28 3.45
C TYR A 51 8.48 16.27 2.40
N GLU A 52 7.98 15.76 1.28
CA GLU A 52 7.37 16.55 0.21
C GLU A 52 5.91 16.94 0.51
N GLY A 53 5.34 16.52 1.65
CA GLY A 53 4.00 16.89 2.08
C GLY A 53 2.87 16.41 1.17
N ARG A 54 3.08 15.31 0.44
CA ARG A 54 2.10 14.74 -0.51
C ARG A 54 0.95 14.02 0.18
N LEU A 55 1.15 13.54 1.41
CA LEU A 55 0.10 13.03 2.28
C LEU A 55 -0.30 14.08 3.33
N PRO A 56 -1.49 13.99 3.95
CA PRO A 56 -1.89 14.89 5.02
C PRO A 56 -0.83 14.98 6.14
N SER A 57 -0.60 16.18 6.66
CA SER A 57 0.35 16.42 7.74
C SER A 57 -0.05 15.65 9.01
N GLN A 58 0.88 14.88 9.56
CA GLN A 58 0.71 14.04 10.75
C GLN A 58 2.00 14.02 11.58
N PRO A 59 1.95 13.64 12.87
CA PRO A 59 3.14 13.50 13.70
C PRO A 59 4.19 12.55 13.09
N ARG A 60 5.47 12.77 13.43
CA ARG A 60 6.57 11.88 13.01
C ARG A 60 6.29 10.45 13.47
N GLY A 61 6.52 9.49 12.58
CA GLY A 61 6.25 8.07 12.85
C GLY A 61 4.80 7.65 12.60
N TYR A 62 3.93 8.56 12.13
CA TYR A 62 2.56 8.18 11.78
C TYR A 62 2.51 7.29 10.54
N TYR A 63 3.32 7.59 9.51
CA TYR A 63 3.33 6.84 8.25
C TYR A 63 4.45 5.80 8.20
N HIS A 64 4.17 4.65 7.60
CA HIS A 64 5.13 3.56 7.35
C HIS A 64 5.03 3.08 5.90
N GLU A 65 6.16 2.70 5.30
CA GLU A 65 6.22 2.21 3.91
C GLU A 65 6.39 0.69 3.81
N TYR A 66 5.81 0.12 2.75
CA TYR A 66 5.93 -1.31 2.42
C TYR A 66 6.09 -1.48 0.91
N THR A 67 6.98 -2.38 0.52
CA THR A 67 7.30 -2.68 -0.87
C THR A 67 6.22 -3.54 -1.50
N VAL A 68 5.70 -3.10 -2.65
CA VAL A 68 4.88 -3.94 -3.53
C VAL A 68 5.78 -4.46 -4.65
N ASP A 69 5.82 -5.78 -4.82
CA ASP A 69 6.70 -6.39 -5.80
C ASP A 69 6.37 -5.97 -7.24
N THR A 70 7.41 -5.90 -8.06
CA THR A 70 7.30 -5.79 -9.51
C THR A 70 7.90 -7.04 -10.12
N PRO A 71 7.11 -7.90 -10.78
CA PRO A 71 7.62 -9.12 -11.38
C PRO A 71 8.82 -8.87 -12.29
N GLY A 72 9.89 -9.65 -12.10
CA GLY A 72 11.12 -9.55 -12.88
C GLY A 72 12.07 -8.40 -12.49
N ALA A 73 11.67 -7.52 -11.57
CA ALA A 73 12.57 -6.50 -11.04
C ALA A 73 13.66 -7.13 -10.17
N ARG A 74 14.90 -6.66 -10.31
CA ARG A 74 16.05 -7.06 -9.47
C ARG A 74 16.19 -6.20 -8.21
N ASN A 75 15.32 -5.20 -8.05
CA ASN A 75 15.31 -4.25 -6.94
C ASN A 75 13.86 -4.05 -6.46
N ARG A 76 13.68 -3.26 -5.40
CA ARG A 76 12.36 -2.95 -4.82
C ARG A 76 11.39 -2.23 -5.79
N ALA A 77 11.84 -1.82 -6.98
CA ALA A 77 11.07 -1.06 -7.95
C ALA A 77 10.40 0.20 -7.34
N THR A 78 9.36 0.72 -7.98
CA THR A 78 8.73 2.01 -7.64
C THR A 78 7.46 1.90 -6.79
N ARG A 79 6.92 0.69 -6.62
CA ARG A 79 5.56 0.48 -6.08
C ARG A 79 5.57 0.30 -4.56
N ARG A 80 4.72 1.03 -3.85
CA ARG A 80 4.63 0.95 -2.38
C ARG A 80 3.19 1.03 -1.90
N ILE A 81 2.93 0.42 -0.76
CA ILE A 81 1.81 0.77 0.12
C ILE A 81 2.36 1.63 1.26
N ILE A 82 1.71 2.75 1.54
CA ILE A 82 1.95 3.56 2.73
C ILE A 82 0.76 3.39 3.68
N THR A 83 1.02 3.04 4.93
CA THR A 83 0.01 3.02 5.98
C THR A 83 0.18 4.21 6.91
N GLY A 84 -0.92 4.70 7.48
CA GLY A 84 -0.90 5.70 8.56
C GLY A 84 -1.57 5.18 9.84
N GLY A 85 -0.95 5.44 11.00
CA GLY A 85 -1.44 5.05 12.32
C GLY A 85 -0.90 3.69 12.80
N THR A 86 -1.00 3.45 14.11
CA THR A 86 -0.67 2.16 14.74
C THR A 86 -1.82 1.76 15.69
N PRO A 87 -2.64 0.74 15.35
CA PRO A 87 -2.63 -0.01 14.09
C PRO A 87 -2.98 0.88 12.88
N PRO A 88 -2.67 0.45 11.63
CA PRO A 88 -2.99 1.21 10.42
C PRO A 88 -4.47 1.59 10.36
N GLN A 89 -4.77 2.85 10.02
CA GLN A 89 -6.14 3.38 9.86
C GLN A 89 -6.38 3.90 8.45
N VAL A 90 -5.33 4.35 7.77
CA VAL A 90 -5.38 4.85 6.40
C VAL A 90 -4.34 4.14 5.55
N PHE A 91 -4.67 3.96 4.27
CA PHE A 91 -3.83 3.24 3.31
C PHE A 91 -3.75 4.04 2.02
N TYR A 92 -2.54 4.13 1.49
CA TYR A 92 -2.24 4.77 0.22
C TYR A 92 -1.38 3.86 -0.64
N TYR A 93 -1.61 3.90 -1.94
CA TYR A 93 -0.75 3.24 -2.92
C TYR A 93 -0.01 4.30 -3.73
N THR A 94 1.26 4.03 -4.02
CA THR A 94 2.04 4.74 -5.04
C THR A 94 2.61 3.72 -6.01
N GLY A 95 2.43 3.94 -7.31
CA GLY A 95 3.06 3.15 -8.37
C GLY A 95 4.30 3.83 -8.97
N ASP A 96 4.56 5.08 -8.59
CA ASP A 96 5.46 6.02 -9.25
C ASP A 96 6.56 6.55 -8.31
N HIS A 97 6.93 5.74 -7.31
CA HIS A 97 7.99 6.06 -6.35
C HIS A 97 7.74 7.37 -5.60
N TYR A 98 6.59 7.42 -4.92
CA TYR A 98 6.15 8.51 -4.04
C TYR A 98 5.78 9.81 -4.78
N GLN A 99 5.74 9.85 -6.11
CA GLN A 99 5.38 11.06 -6.87
C GLN A 99 3.89 11.39 -6.72
N SER A 100 3.02 10.38 -6.68
CA SER A 100 1.60 10.51 -6.39
C SER A 100 1.11 9.38 -5.47
N PHE A 101 -0.02 9.63 -4.82
CA PHE A 101 -0.65 8.69 -3.90
C PHE A 101 -2.13 8.56 -4.21
N GLN A 102 -2.63 7.33 -4.22
CA GLN A 102 -4.06 7.05 -4.28
C GLN A 102 -4.52 6.40 -2.98
N PRO A 103 -5.46 7.02 -2.24
CA PRO A 103 -6.03 6.39 -1.07
C PRO A 103 -6.88 5.18 -1.47
N PHE A 104 -6.88 4.15 -0.63
CA PHE A 104 -7.80 3.03 -0.77
C PHE A 104 -8.30 2.57 0.59
N GLN A 105 -9.45 1.89 0.58
CA GLN A 105 -10.08 1.38 1.78
C GLN A 105 -9.74 -0.09 1.96
N VAL A 106 -9.56 -0.48 3.22
CA VAL A 106 -9.41 -1.88 3.62
C VAL A 106 -10.56 -2.17 4.55
N ASN A 107 -11.45 -3.06 4.12
CA ASN A 107 -12.56 -3.51 4.95
C ASN A 107 -12.01 -4.55 5.93
N ARG A 108 -12.18 -4.29 7.23
CA ARG A 108 -11.75 -5.18 8.31
C ARG A 108 -12.95 -5.81 8.99
#